data_AF-A0A1V4PIG9-F1
#
_entry.id   AF-A0A1V4PIG9-F1
#
_cell.length_a   1.000
_cell.length_b   1.000
_cell.length_c   1.000
_cell.angle_alpha   90.00
_cell.angle_beta   90.00
_cell.angle_gamma   90.00
#
_symmetry.space_group_name_H-M   'P 1'
#
loop_
_entity.id
_entity.type
_entity.pdbx_description
1 polymer ?
#
loop_
_entity_poly.entity_id
_entity_poly.type
_entity_poly.pdbx_seq_one_letter_code
_entity_poly.pdbx_strand_id
1 'polypeptide(L)'
;KARGLHGSPRLHADLRADGWTVTEKTVADSMCRQGLVARRIRRRNGLTRQDKTAPKFPDLLGRDFTAQCPDQRWVGDITEIPTAAGKLYLATVIDLYSRRLLGAATSRHPDAALACAAIEMAVATRGG
;
A
#
# COMPACT_ATOMS: atom_id res chain seq x y z
N LYS A 1 15.47 -19.84 21.26
CA LYS A 1 16.35 -18.87 20.54
C LYS A 1 15.48 -17.93 19.70
N ALA A 2 15.41 -16.64 20.05
CA ALA A 2 14.70 -15.63 19.28
C ALA A 2 15.35 -15.44 17.89
N ARG A 3 14.57 -15.53 16.81
CA ARG A 3 15.05 -15.57 15.41
C ARG A 3 15.46 -14.19 14.85
N GLY A 4 16.09 -13.33 15.66
CA GLY A 4 16.47 -11.96 15.28
C GLY A 4 15.29 -11.06 14.92
N LEU A 5 14.10 -11.35 15.44
CA LEU A 5 12.84 -10.66 15.12
C LEU A 5 12.54 -9.48 16.06
N HIS A 6 13.24 -9.40 17.19
CA HIS A 6 12.91 -8.45 18.25
C HIS A 6 13.73 -7.17 18.08
N GLY A 7 13.03 -6.03 18.03
CA GLY A 7 13.64 -4.71 18.19
C GLY A 7 13.84 -4.37 19.66
N SER A 8 14.32 -3.15 19.94
CA SER A 8 14.55 -2.66 21.30
C SER A 8 13.36 -2.86 22.26
N PRO A 9 12.08 -2.67 21.87
CA PRO A 9 10.99 -2.82 22.84
C PRO A 9 10.81 -4.26 23.31
N ARG A 10 10.91 -5.22 22.38
CA ARG A 10 10.75 -6.65 22.68
C ARG A 10 11.97 -7.24 23.38
N LEU A 11 13.17 -6.85 22.96
CA LEU A 11 14.40 -7.25 23.66
C LEU A 11 14.45 -6.68 25.08
N HIS A 12 13.97 -5.45 25.28
CA HIS A 12 13.83 -4.89 26.62
C HIS A 12 12.85 -5.70 27.48
N ALA A 13 11.70 -6.11 26.95
CA ALA A 13 10.76 -6.98 27.67
C ALA A 13 11.37 -8.35 28.00
N ASP A 14 12.07 -8.98 27.06
CA ASP A 14 12.77 -10.26 27.28
C ASP A 14 13.83 -10.11 28.38
N LEU A 15 14.67 -9.06 28.31
CA LEU A 15 15.71 -8.79 29.31
C LEU A 15 15.11 -8.52 30.70
N ARG A 16 13.98 -7.80 30.79
CA ARG A 16 13.25 -7.59 32.04
C ARG A 16 12.70 -8.90 32.61
N ALA A 17 12.19 -9.79 31.75
CA ALA A 17 11.73 -11.11 32.17
C ALA A 17 12.88 -12.01 32.66
N ASP A 18 14.06 -11.87 32.07
CA ASP A 18 15.30 -12.53 32.49
C ASP A 18 15.93 -11.87 33.75
N GLY A 19 15.27 -10.89 34.36
CA GLY A 19 15.68 -10.25 35.62
C GLY A 19 16.61 -9.05 35.47
N TRP A 20 16.91 -8.59 34.25
CA TRP A 20 17.77 -7.44 34.03
C TRP A 20 17.02 -6.13 34.28
N THR A 21 17.72 -5.17 34.90
CA THR A 21 17.23 -3.79 35.07
C THR A 21 17.93 -2.88 34.07
N VAL A 22 17.35 -2.76 32.88
CA VAL A 22 17.85 -1.91 31.79
C VAL A 22 16.70 -1.09 31.21
N THR A 23 17.00 0.09 30.68
CA THR A 23 16.00 0.89 29.96
C THR A 23 15.93 0.47 28.50
N GLU A 24 14.79 0.68 27.84
CA GLU A 24 14.68 0.42 26.40
C GLU A 24 15.71 1.20 25.58
N LYS A 25 16.02 2.44 25.95
CA LYS A 25 17.04 3.26 25.27
C LYS A 25 18.43 2.63 25.37
N THR A 26 18.77 2.08 26.54
CA THR A 26 20.03 1.33 26.72
C THR A 26 20.10 0.11 25.81
N VAL A 27 18.98 -0.60 25.63
CA VAL A 27 18.88 -1.73 24.70
C VAL A 27 19.04 -1.26 23.26
N ALA A 28 18.36 -0.17 22.86
CA ALA A 28 18.49 0.41 21.51
C ALA A 28 19.92 0.87 21.20
N ASP A 29 20.58 1.56 22.14
CA ASP A 29 21.97 2.01 21.98
C ASP A 29 22.92 0.82 21.88
N SER A 30 22.69 -0.24 22.66
CA SER A 30 23.46 -1.48 22.60
C SER A 30 23.29 -2.21 21.26
N MET A 31 22.06 -2.26 20.75
CA MET A 31 21.77 -2.79 19.42
C MET A 31 22.50 -1.99 18.34
N CYS A 32 22.46 -0.65 18.41
CA CYS A 32 23.14 0.24 17.47
C CYS A 32 24.66 0.01 17.46
N ARG A 33 25.30 -0.02 18.64
CA ARG A 33 26.75 -0.27 18.78
C ARG A 33 27.18 -1.61 18.18
N GLN A 34 26.30 -2.61 18.19
CA GLN A 34 26.56 -3.95 17.66
C GLN A 34 26.05 -4.15 16.23
N GLY A 35 25.47 -3.13 15.59
CA GLY A 35 24.87 -3.24 14.26
C GLY A 35 23.66 -4.19 14.19
N LEU A 36 23.00 -4.45 15.32
CA LEU A 36 21.85 -5.36 15.40
C LEU A 36 20.57 -4.63 14.97
N VAL A 37 19.91 -5.16 13.94
CA VAL A 37 18.62 -4.67 13.46
C VAL A 37 17.60 -5.79 13.49
N ALA A 38 16.39 -5.50 13.99
CA ALA A 38 15.30 -6.45 13.98
C ALA A 38 14.94 -6.82 12.54
N ARG A 39 14.92 -8.12 12.24
CA ARG A 39 14.52 -8.60 10.92
C ARG A 39 13.03 -8.33 10.69
N ARG A 40 12.73 -7.48 9.72
CA ARG A 40 11.36 -7.25 9.25
C ARG A 40 10.86 -8.49 8.49
N ILE A 41 9.83 -9.15 9.01
CA ILE A 41 9.14 -10.22 8.26
C ILE A 41 8.31 -9.55 7.17
N ARG A 42 8.70 -9.75 5.90
CA ARG A 42 7.86 -9.38 4.76
C ARG A 42 6.82 -10.48 4.55
N ARG A 43 5.56 -10.21 4.87
CA ARG A 43 4.44 -11.10 4.51
C ARG A 43 4.22 -10.99 3.00
N ARG A 44 4.47 -12.06 2.24
CA ARG A 44 4.07 -12.16 0.82
C ARG A 44 2.59 -12.50 0.74
N ASN A 45 1.74 -11.54 1.07
CA ASN A 45 0.30 -11.69 0.95
C ASN A 45 -0.15 -10.90 -0.29
N GLY A 46 0.33 -11.32 -1.47
CA GLY A 46 -0.18 -10.78 -2.73
C GLY A 46 -1.27 -11.71 -3.25
N LEU A 47 -2.52 -11.24 -3.28
CA LEU A 47 -3.60 -11.91 -4.02
C LEU A 47 -3.31 -11.90 -5.53
N THR A 48 -2.63 -10.86 -6.00
CA THR A 48 -2.26 -10.67 -7.40
C THR A 48 -1.01 -11.49 -7.73
N ARG A 49 -1.22 -12.65 -8.36
CA ARG A 49 -0.15 -13.31 -9.12
C ARG A 49 -0.07 -12.66 -10.49
N GLN A 50 1.07 -12.05 -10.79
CA GLN A 50 1.34 -11.59 -12.14
C GLN A 50 1.27 -12.78 -13.09
N ASP A 51 0.39 -12.71 -14.08
CA ASP A 51 0.45 -13.61 -15.22
C ASP A 51 1.67 -13.23 -16.06
N LYS A 52 2.62 -14.16 -16.16
CA LYS A 52 3.87 -13.94 -16.90
C LYS A 52 3.70 -14.11 -18.40
N THR A 53 2.60 -14.72 -18.85
CA THR A 53 2.32 -14.96 -20.27
C THR A 53 1.39 -13.90 -20.86
N ALA A 54 0.70 -13.11 -20.03
CA ALA A 54 -0.15 -12.02 -20.49
C ALA A 54 0.68 -10.97 -21.26
N PRO A 55 0.17 -10.45 -22.40
CA PRO A 55 0.79 -9.35 -23.11
C PRO A 55 0.98 -8.17 -22.18
N LYS A 56 2.20 -7.63 -22.11
CA LYS A 56 2.43 -6.38 -21.39
C LYS A 56 1.83 -5.26 -22.21
N PHE A 57 0.81 -4.61 -21.66
CA PHE A 57 0.33 -3.35 -22.22
C PHE A 57 1.49 -2.33 -22.19
N PRO A 58 1.67 -1.54 -23.26
CA PRO A 58 2.69 -0.50 -23.25
C PRO A 58 2.39 0.52 -22.15
N ASP A 59 3.40 0.86 -21.34
CA ASP A 59 3.29 1.94 -20.37
C ASP A 59 3.36 3.28 -21.11
N LEU A 60 2.20 3.78 -21.54
CA LEU A 60 2.07 5.03 -22.28
C LEU A 60 2.48 6.25 -21.45
N LEU A 61 2.48 6.14 -20.12
CA LEU A 61 2.93 7.21 -19.23
C LEU A 61 4.44 7.15 -18.99
N GLY A 62 5.11 6.04 -19.29
CA GLY A 62 6.52 5.86 -18.96
C GLY A 62 6.81 6.05 -17.46
N ARG A 63 5.84 5.74 -16.59
CA ARG A 63 5.83 6.07 -15.15
C ARG A 63 5.98 7.56 -14.79
N ASP A 64 5.72 8.46 -15.73
CA ASP A 64 5.60 9.88 -15.44
C ASP A 64 4.17 10.20 -14.96
N PHE A 65 4.02 10.35 -13.65
CA PHE A 65 2.76 10.68 -12.99
C PHE A 65 2.59 12.20 -12.75
N THR A 66 3.23 13.03 -13.55
CA THR A 66 3.01 14.48 -13.58
C THR A 66 2.06 14.88 -14.70
N ALA A 67 1.44 16.06 -14.64
CA ALA A 67 0.62 16.63 -15.71
C ALA A 67 0.74 18.16 -15.69
N GLN A 68 0.66 18.82 -16.85
CA GLN A 68 0.85 20.27 -16.97
C GLN A 68 -0.47 21.06 -16.95
N CYS A 69 -1.59 20.41 -17.28
CA CYS A 69 -2.93 20.97 -17.15
C CYS A 69 -3.96 19.87 -16.82
N PRO A 70 -5.18 20.24 -16.39
CA PRO A 70 -6.25 19.27 -16.14
C PRO A 70 -6.54 18.41 -17.38
N ASP A 71 -7.04 17.19 -17.15
CA ASP A 71 -7.53 16.26 -18.17
C ASP A 71 -6.49 15.71 -19.16
N GLN A 72 -5.20 15.98 -18.95
CA GLN A 72 -4.12 15.37 -19.73
C GLN A 72 -3.86 13.92 -19.33
N ARG A 73 -3.83 13.62 -18.03
CA ARG A 73 -3.48 12.31 -17.51
C ARG A 73 -4.27 12.01 -16.24
N TRP A 74 -4.92 10.86 -16.23
CA TRP A 74 -5.66 10.35 -15.10
C TRP A 74 -5.02 9.08 -14.59
N VAL A 75 -5.10 8.85 -13.29
CA VAL A 75 -4.68 7.59 -12.67
C VAL A 75 -5.80 7.02 -11.84
N GLY A 76 -5.86 5.70 -11.78
CA GLY A 76 -6.81 5.01 -10.92
C GLY A 76 -6.14 3.91 -10.11
N ASP A 77 -6.81 3.53 -9.03
CA ASP A 77 -6.43 2.44 -8.14
C ASP A 77 -7.69 1.73 -7.64
N ILE A 78 -7.53 0.45 -7.26
CA ILE A 78 -8.57 -0.35 -6.60
C ILE A 78 -8.05 -0.75 -5.23
N THR A 79 -8.77 -0.33 -4.20
CA THR A 79 -8.42 -0.63 -2.81
C THR A 79 -9.47 -1.50 -2.13
N GLU A 80 -9.01 -2.45 -1.31
CA GLU A 80 -9.87 -3.28 -0.47
C GLU A 80 -10.14 -2.57 0.87
N ILE A 81 -11.41 -2.36 1.19
CA ILE A 81 -11.90 -1.78 2.44
C ILE A 81 -12.53 -2.91 3.26
N PRO A 82 -11.94 -3.32 4.40
CA PRO A 82 -12.55 -4.28 5.29
C PRO A 82 -13.75 -3.65 6.02
N THR A 83 -14.90 -4.34 6.00
CA THR A 83 -16.11 -3.92 6.73
C THR A 83 -16.63 -5.07 7.60
N ALA A 84 -17.56 -4.78 8.52
CA ALA A 84 -18.21 -5.81 9.33
C ALA A 84 -19.02 -6.82 8.51
N ALA A 85 -19.48 -6.44 7.32
CA ALA A 85 -20.25 -7.29 6.41
C ALA A 85 -19.38 -8.03 5.37
N GLY A 86 -18.05 -7.94 5.49
CA GLY A 86 -17.10 -8.48 4.53
C GLY A 86 -16.33 -7.39 3.78
N LYS A 87 -15.61 -7.79 2.74
CA LYS A 87 -14.75 -6.89 1.97
C LYS A 87 -15.57 -6.07 0.97
N LEU A 88 -15.30 -4.78 0.90
CA LEU A 88 -15.77 -3.88 -0.14
C LEU A 88 -14.56 -3.41 -0.95
N TYR A 89 -14.68 -3.32 -2.27
CA TYR A 89 -13.63 -2.76 -3.12
C TYR A 89 -14.07 -1.40 -3.62
N LEU A 90 -13.18 -0.41 -3.53
CA LEU A 90 -13.36 0.94 -4.04
C LEU A 90 -12.38 1.14 -5.19
N ALA A 91 -12.89 1.46 -6.37
CA ALA A 91 -12.11 1.97 -7.48
C ALA A 91 -12.22 3.49 -7.53
N THR A 92 -11.10 4.17 -7.74
CA THR A 92 -11.05 5.63 -7.89
C THR A 92 -10.33 6.02 -9.18
N VAL A 93 -10.70 7.16 -9.75
CA VAL A 93 -9.98 7.84 -10.83
C VAL A 93 -9.76 9.29 -10.43
N ILE A 94 -8.50 9.72 -10.45
CA ILE A 94 -8.10 11.10 -10.12
C ILE A 94 -7.38 11.75 -11.29
N ASP A 95 -7.55 13.06 -11.42
CA ASP A 95 -6.76 13.88 -12.32
C ASP A 95 -5.36 14.15 -11.74
N LEU A 96 -4.30 13.94 -12.52
CA LEU A 96 -2.93 14.08 -12.02
C LEU A 96 -2.52 15.53 -11.75
N TYR A 97 -3.11 16.50 -12.46
CA TYR A 97 -2.79 17.92 -12.29
C TYR A 97 -3.50 18.51 -11.06
N SER A 98 -4.83 18.47 -11.06
CA SER A 98 -5.69 19.11 -10.06
C SER A 98 -5.86 18.28 -8.79
N ARG A 99 -5.50 16.99 -8.82
CA ARG A 99 -5.76 16.01 -7.75
C ARG A 99 -7.25 15.79 -7.45
N ARG A 100 -8.13 16.31 -8.32
CA ARG A 100 -9.57 16.13 -8.20
C ARG A 100 -9.95 14.66 -8.40
N LEU A 101 -10.82 14.15 -7.54
CA LEU A 101 -11.48 12.86 -7.73
C LEU A 101 -12.54 13.01 -8.83
N LEU A 102 -12.32 12.34 -9.96
CA LEU A 102 -13.21 12.40 -11.13
C LEU A 102 -14.25 11.30 -11.11
N GLY A 103 -13.91 10.12 -10.58
CA GLY A 103 -14.82 8.98 -10.52
C GLY A 103 -14.50 8.07 -9.34
N ALA A 104 -15.53 7.50 -8.73
CA ALA A 104 -15.40 6.54 -7.65
C ALA A 104 -16.56 5.54 -7.66
N ALA A 105 -16.24 4.25 -7.75
CA ALA A 105 -17.22 3.18 -7.77
C ALA A 105 -16.88 2.12 -6.72
N THR A 106 -17.90 1.41 -6.21
CA THR A 106 -17.71 0.33 -5.22
C THR A 106 -18.33 -0.97 -5.68
N SER A 107 -17.68 -2.10 -5.39
CA SER A 107 -18.19 -3.45 -5.69
C SER A 107 -17.76 -4.46 -4.63
N ARG A 108 -18.42 -5.61 -4.59
CA ARG A 108 -18.01 -6.78 -3.79
C ARG A 108 -16.80 -7.51 -4.39
N HIS A 109 -16.44 -7.21 -5.64
CA HIS A 109 -15.36 -7.87 -6.38
C HIS A 109 -14.40 -6.85 -7.03
N PRO A 110 -13.08 -7.11 -7.03
CA PRO A 110 -12.09 -6.27 -7.70
C PRO A 110 -11.91 -6.72 -9.15
N ASP A 111 -12.89 -6.42 -9.99
CA ASP A 111 -12.95 -6.86 -11.38
C ASP A 111 -12.90 -5.69 -12.38
N ALA A 112 -12.88 -6.03 -13.67
CA ALA A 112 -12.89 -5.05 -14.74
C ALA A 112 -14.17 -4.19 -14.74
N ALA A 113 -15.31 -4.74 -14.31
CA ALA A 113 -16.57 -4.00 -14.25
C ALA A 113 -16.50 -2.85 -13.25
N LEU A 114 -15.91 -3.09 -12.07
CA LEU A 114 -15.64 -2.05 -11.09
C LEU A 114 -14.71 -0.95 -11.64
N ALA A 115 -13.65 -1.34 -12.36
CA ALA A 115 -12.73 -0.38 -12.97
C ALA A 115 -13.41 0.46 -14.06
N CYS A 116 -14.17 -0.17 -14.96
CA CYS A 116 -14.94 0.51 -16.00
C CYS A 116 -15.93 1.50 -15.41
N ALA A 117 -16.67 1.13 -14.36
CA ALA A 117 -17.62 2.03 -13.70
C ALA A 117 -16.96 3.31 -13.18
N ALA A 118 -15.79 3.21 -12.54
CA ALA A 118 -15.06 4.39 -12.08
C ALA A 118 -14.56 5.27 -13.24
N ILE A 119 -14.13 4.67 -14.35
CA ILE A 119 -13.70 5.38 -15.57
C ILE A 119 -14.88 6.08 -16.25
N GLU A 120 -16.03 5.40 -16.38
CA GLU A 120 -17.26 5.97 -16.96
C GLU A 120 -17.73 7.19 -16.15
N MET A 121 -17.70 7.11 -14.81
CA MET A 121 -17.98 8.26 -13.95
C MET A 121 -16.98 9.41 -14.17
N ALA A 122 -15.70 9.10 -14.32
CA ALA A 122 -14.67 10.11 -14.57
C ALA A 122 -14.88 10.81 -15.93
N VAL A 123 -15.22 10.05 -16.97
CA VAL A 123 -15.56 10.60 -18.30
C VAL A 123 -16.81 11.47 -18.22
N ALA A 124 -17.86 11.04 -17.53
CA ALA A 124 -19.08 11.83 -17.34
C ALA A 124 -18.85 13.14 -16.57
N THR A 125 -17.80 13.19 -15.75
CA THR A 125 -17.42 14.36 -14.96
C THR A 125 -16.60 15.39 -15.77
N ARG A 126 -16.25 15.11 -17.03
CA ARG A 126 -15.51 16.06 -17.89
C ARG A 126 -16.34 17.31 -18.18
N GLY A 127 -15.94 18.40 -17.54
CA GLY A 127 -16.54 19.72 -17.60
C GLY A 127 -16.12 20.60 -16.41
N GLY A 128 -14.91 20.35 -15.87
CA GLY A 128 -14.30 21.20 -14.85
C GLY A 128 -13.73 22.48 -15.43
#